data_AF-A0A3D8HAY8-F1
#
_entry.id   AF-A0A3D8HAY8-F1
#
_cell.length_a   1.000
_cell.length_b   1.000
_cell.length_c   1.000
_cell.angle_alpha   90.00
_cell.angle_beta   90.00
_cell.angle_gamma   90.00
#
_symmetry.space_group_name_H-M   'P 1'
#
loop_
_entity.id
_entity.type
_entity.pdbx_description
1 polymer ?
#
loop_
_entity_poly.entity_id
_entity_poly.type
_entity_poly.pdbx_seq_one_letter_code
_entity_poly.pdbx_strand_id
1 'polypeptide(L)'
;MWVEFIKSRQGLAYFAGDIVRMDEETAKKLIDEGFVKQSEQPDSSDLPADLPGRAALIKEGLLTKEQVLASKEVLTDIKGIGEKTSVEIIEILSK
;
A
#
# COMPACT_ATOMS: atom_id res chain seq x y z
N MET A 1 -6.22 2.81 13.58
CA MET A 1 -7.07 2.38 12.44
C MET A 1 -6.79 3.29 11.25
N TRP A 2 -6.81 2.73 10.04
CA TRP A 2 -6.77 3.52 8.81
C TRP A 2 -8.19 3.93 8.42
N VAL A 3 -8.35 5.20 8.07
CA VAL A 3 -9.64 5.74 7.65
C VAL A 3 -9.45 6.65 6.44
N GLU A 4 -10.41 6.62 5.54
CA GLU A 4 -10.48 7.53 4.39
C GLU A 4 -11.52 8.60 4.68
N PHE A 5 -11.13 9.87 4.59
CA PHE A 5 -12.04 10.99 4.72
C PHE A 5 -13.00 11.04 3.54
N ILE A 6 -14.31 11.05 3.80
CA ILE A 6 -15.33 11.19 2.77
C ILE A 6 -15.69 12.67 2.57
N LYS A 7 -15.51 13.48 3.61
CA LYS A 7 -15.71 14.94 3.60
C LYS A 7 -14.80 15.61 4.62
N SER A 8 -14.45 16.86 4.37
CA SER A 8 -13.61 17.65 5.27
C SER A 8 -14.30 17.85 6.62
N ARG A 9 -13.55 17.71 7.72
CA ARG A 9 -14.03 18.04 9.07
C ARG A 9 -13.38 19.34 9.54
N GLN A 10 -14.19 20.31 9.93
CA GLN A 10 -13.69 21.57 10.49
C GLN A 10 -12.82 21.30 11.73
N GLY A 11 -11.61 21.85 11.75
CA GLY A 11 -10.60 21.59 12.80
C GLY A 11 -9.64 20.43 12.49
N LEU A 12 -9.89 19.65 11.44
CA LEU A 12 -8.94 18.69 10.89
C LEU A 12 -8.56 19.12 9.47
N ALA A 13 -7.27 19.27 9.21
CA ALA A 13 -6.75 19.71 7.90
C ALA A 13 -6.76 18.57 6.86
N TYR A 14 -7.83 17.78 6.81
CA TYR A 14 -8.00 16.63 5.92
C TYR A 14 -9.17 16.86 4.96
N PHE A 15 -9.01 16.40 3.72
CA PHE A 15 -9.95 16.55 2.63
C PHE A 15 -10.59 15.21 2.25
N ALA A 16 -11.67 15.26 1.47
CA ALA A 16 -12.26 14.05 0.90
C ALA A 16 -11.21 13.30 0.04
N GLY A 17 -11.00 12.02 0.34
CA GLY A 17 -10.01 11.13 -0.28
C GLY A 17 -8.71 10.97 0.53
N ASP A 18 -8.48 11.76 1.58
CA ASP A 18 -7.29 11.58 2.42
C ASP A 18 -7.38 10.31 3.25
N ILE A 19 -6.36 9.45 3.14
CA ILE A 19 -6.23 8.24 3.94
C ILE A 19 -5.22 8.50 5.05
N VAL A 20 -5.66 8.43 6.30
CA VAL A 20 -4.81 8.71 7.46
C VAL A 20 -4.88 7.62 8.50
N ARG A 21 -3.78 7.46 9.23
CA ARG A 21 -3.72 6.61 10.40
C ARG A 21 -4.04 7.44 11.63
N MET A 22 -5.06 7.02 12.37
CA MET A 22 -5.43 7.63 13.64
C MET A 22 -5.79 6.57 14.69
N ASP A 23 -5.83 6.98 15.94
CA ASP A 23 -6.30 6.16 17.06
C ASP A 23 -7.75 5.69 16.87
N GLU A 24 -8.05 4.50 17.40
CA GLU A 24 -9.34 3.85 17.18
C GLU A 24 -10.53 4.63 17.77
N GLU A 25 -10.31 5.34 18.87
CA GLU A 25 -11.35 6.16 19.51
C GLU A 25 -11.78 7.32 18.59
N THR A 26 -10.81 8.09 18.09
CA THR A 26 -11.07 9.18 17.15
C THR A 26 -11.61 8.67 15.82
N ALA A 27 -11.08 7.55 15.31
CA ALA A 27 -11.58 6.91 14.09
C ALA A 27 -13.06 6.51 14.22
N LYS A 28 -13.43 5.80 15.28
CA LYS A 28 -14.83 5.36 15.50
C LYS A 28 -15.77 6.55 15.61
N LYS A 29 -15.36 7.59 16.32
CA LYS A 29 -16.15 8.82 16.44
C LYS A 29 -16.38 9.49 15.08
N LEU A 30 -15.34 9.60 14.27
CA LEU A 30 -15.43 10.15 12.91
C LEU A 30 -16.26 9.29 11.95
N ILE A 31 -16.24 7.96 12.12
CA ILE A 31 -17.07 7.02 11.36
C ILE A 31 -18.55 7.19 11.74
N ASP A 32 -18.85 7.25 13.04
CA ASP A 32 -20.21 7.46 13.56
C ASP A 32 -20.79 8.82 13.13
N GLU A 33 -19.96 9.86 13.15
CA GLU A 33 -20.31 11.19 12.64
C GLU A 33 -20.35 11.26 11.08
N GLY A 34 -19.96 10.18 10.40
CA GLY A 34 -20.01 10.03 8.95
C GLY A 34 -19.01 10.88 8.17
N PHE A 35 -17.92 11.34 8.81
CA PHE A 35 -16.86 12.12 8.14
C PHE A 35 -15.84 11.22 7.44
N VAL A 36 -15.60 10.03 7.98
CA VAL A 36 -14.62 9.07 7.45
C VAL A 36 -15.26 7.69 7.33
N LYS A 37 -14.67 6.84 6.48
CA LYS A 37 -14.97 5.40 6.43
C LYS A 37 -13.72 4.63 6.86
N GLN A 38 -13.92 3.43 7.39
CA GLN A 38 -12.80 2.52 7.60
C GLN A 38 -12.14 2.24 6.25
N SER A 39 -10.83 2.43 6.19
CA SER A 39 -10.02 2.15 5.03
C SER A 39 -8.99 1.10 5.41
N GLU A 40 -8.58 0.33 4.42
CA GLU A 40 -7.35 -0.44 4.55
C GLU A 40 -6.16 0.51 4.59
N GLN A 41 -5.05 0.04 5.14
CA GLN A 41 -3.79 0.77 5.09
C GLN A 41 -3.55 1.17 3.63
N PRO A 42 -3.33 2.46 3.31
CA PRO A 42 -2.90 2.83 1.98
C PRO A 42 -1.66 2.00 1.74
N ASP A 43 -1.65 1.28 0.62
CA ASP A 43 -0.61 0.37 0.17
C ASP A 43 0.73 1.12 0.12
N SER A 44 1.34 1.33 1.28
CA SER A 44 2.61 2.01 1.45
C SER A 44 3.64 0.99 1.02
N SER A 45 3.78 0.90 -0.30
CA SER A 45 4.73 0.03 -0.92
C SER A 45 6.12 0.55 -0.56
N ASP A 46 6.86 -0.20 0.26
CA ASP A 46 8.30 -0.01 0.49
C ASP A 46 9.13 -0.34 -0.77
N LEU A 47 8.49 -0.76 -1.87
CA LEU A 47 9.17 -0.99 -3.13
C LEU A 47 9.65 0.33 -3.76
N PRO A 48 10.91 0.38 -4.24
CA PRO A 48 11.46 1.52 -4.97
C PRO A 48 10.56 1.89 -6.14
N ALA A 49 10.32 3.19 -6.36
CA ALA A 49 9.48 3.66 -7.47
C ALA A 49 9.99 3.20 -8.85
N ASP A 50 11.31 3.04 -8.98
CA ASP A 50 12.01 2.59 -10.20
C ASP A 50 12.07 1.05 -10.34
N LEU A 51 11.48 0.30 -9.40
CA LEU A 51 11.59 -1.15 -9.40
C LEU A 51 10.87 -1.74 -10.64
N PRO A 52 11.56 -2.56 -11.45
CA PRO A 52 10.93 -3.20 -12.60
C PRO A 52 9.83 -4.14 -12.13
N GLY A 53 8.67 -4.10 -12.78
CA GLY A 53 7.52 -4.92 -12.36
C GLY A 53 6.82 -4.45 -11.06
N ARG A 54 7.17 -3.28 -10.49
CA ARG A 54 6.52 -2.71 -9.29
C ARG A 54 4.99 -2.74 -9.36
N ALA A 55 4.43 -2.31 -10.49
CA ALA A 55 2.97 -2.29 -10.66
C ALA A 55 2.36 -3.71 -10.60
N ALA A 56 3.07 -4.72 -11.10
CA ALA A 56 2.63 -6.11 -11.03
C ALA A 56 2.76 -6.66 -9.60
N LEU A 57 3.85 -6.34 -8.89
CA LEU A 57 4.04 -6.71 -7.48
C LEU A 57 2.97 -6.12 -6.58
N ILE A 58 2.70 -4.82 -6.72
CA ILE A 58 1.64 -4.13 -5.95
C ILE A 58 0.27 -4.75 -6.25
N LYS A 59 0.01 -5.08 -7.51
CA LYS A 59 -1.26 -5.69 -7.91
C LYS A 59 -1.46 -7.09 -7.34
N GLU A 60 -0.38 -7.83 -7.11
CA GLU A 60 -0.39 -9.12 -6.41
C GLU A 60 -0.36 -8.97 -4.88
N GLY A 61 -0.35 -7.74 -4.33
CA GLY A 61 -0.30 -7.49 -2.90
C GLY A 61 1.09 -7.62 -2.26
N LEU A 62 2.14 -7.69 -3.09
CA LEU A 62 3.54 -7.66 -2.65
C LEU A 62 3.99 -6.21 -2.55
N LEU A 63 3.78 -5.60 -1.39
CA LEU A 63 4.00 -4.18 -1.15
C LEU A 63 5.36 -3.91 -0.52
N THR A 64 5.94 -4.89 0.17
CA THR A 64 7.22 -4.71 0.85
C THR A 64 8.33 -5.54 0.22
N LYS A 65 9.57 -5.05 0.35
CA LYS A 65 10.77 -5.77 -0.09
C LYS A 65 10.86 -7.18 0.49
N GLU A 66 10.46 -7.36 1.75
CA GLU A 66 10.49 -8.65 2.43
C GLU A 66 9.48 -9.62 1.84
N GLN A 67 8.27 -9.16 1.52
CA GLN A 67 7.26 -9.99 0.85
C GLN A 67 7.72 -10.44 -0.53
N VAL A 68 8.33 -9.52 -1.30
CA VAL A 68 8.86 -9.82 -2.63
C VAL A 68 10.01 -10.83 -2.55
N LEU A 69 10.96 -10.63 -1.62
CA LEU A 69 12.08 -11.55 -1.41
C LEU A 69 11.63 -12.93 -0.89
N ALA A 70 10.59 -12.97 -0.04
CA ALA A 70 9.98 -14.22 0.40
C ALA A 70 9.28 -14.96 -0.76
N SER A 71 8.75 -14.20 -1.73
CA SER A 71 8.04 -14.73 -2.90
C SER A 71 8.95 -14.88 -4.12
N LYS A 72 10.28 -14.79 -3.96
CA LYS A 72 11.27 -14.79 -5.06
C LYS A 72 11.12 -15.94 -6.06
N GLU A 73 10.68 -17.10 -5.58
CA GLU A 73 10.53 -18.33 -6.39
C GLU A 73 9.27 -18.30 -7.26
N VAL A 74 8.25 -17.52 -6.87
CA VAL A 74 6.96 -17.39 -7.58
C VAL A 74 6.83 -16.04 -8.29
N LEU A 75 7.87 -15.21 -8.29
CA LEU A 75 7.86 -13.93 -9.02
C LEU A 75 7.64 -14.11 -10.52
N THR A 76 8.14 -15.20 -11.09
CA THR A 76 7.97 -15.52 -12.51
C THR A 76 6.55 -15.96 -12.89
N ASP A 77 5.73 -16.35 -11.91
CA ASP A 77 4.31 -16.67 -12.12
C ASP A 77 3.46 -15.39 -12.18
N ILE A 78 3.99 -14.25 -11.72
CA ILE A 78 3.28 -12.97 -11.74
C ILE A 78 3.19 -12.47 -13.18
N LYS A 79 1.96 -12.26 -13.64
CA LYS A 79 1.69 -11.78 -15.00
C LYS A 79 2.32 -10.39 -15.23
N GLY A 80 3.39 -10.36 -16.01
CA GLY A 80 4.15 -9.14 -16.31
C GLY A 80 5.57 -9.13 -15.72
N ILE A 81 5.96 -10.16 -14.96
CA ILE A 81 7.31 -10.37 -14.46
C ILE A 81 7.86 -11.63 -15.13
N GLY A 82 8.85 -11.46 -16.01
CA GLY A 82 9.59 -12.59 -16.60
C GLY A 82 10.81 -12.98 -15.76
N GLU A 83 11.49 -14.07 -16.12
CA GLU A 83 12.72 -14.52 -15.45
C GLU A 83 13.77 -13.41 -15.31
N LYS A 84 14.02 -12.65 -16.38
CA LYS A 84 14.98 -11.53 -16.34
C LYS A 84 14.56 -10.45 -15.34
N THR A 85 13.28 -10.08 -15.35
CA THR A 85 12.71 -9.07 -14.45
C THR A 85 12.77 -9.53 -13.01
N SER A 86 12.44 -10.80 -12.75
CA SER A 86 12.54 -11.43 -11.42
C SER A 86 13.96 -11.32 -10.85
N VAL A 87 14.98 -11.67 -11.64
CA VAL A 87 16.38 -11.57 -11.22
C VAL A 87 16.77 -10.11 -10.91
N GLU A 88 16.41 -9.17 -11.77
CA GLU A 88 16.64 -7.73 -11.54
C GLU A 88 15.97 -7.22 -10.26
N ILE A 89 14.72 -7.61 -10.01
CA ILE A 89 13.98 -7.24 -8.79
C ILE A 89 14.74 -7.75 -7.56
N ILE A 90 15.15 -9.01 -7.54
CA ILE A 90 15.87 -9.60 -6.42
C ILE A 90 17.22 -8.89 -6.23
N GLU A 91 17.93 -8.57 -7.31
CA GLU A 91 19.22 -7.88 -7.24
C GLU A 91 19.09 -6.46 -6.66
N ILE A 92 18.06 -5.72 -7.06
CA ILE A 92 17.76 -4.36 -6.56
C ILE A 92 17.35 -4.42 -5.09
N LEU A 93 16.53 -5.39 -4.70
CA LEU A 93 16.01 -5.51 -3.34
C LEU A 93 16.99 -6.18 -2.35
N SER A 94 18.01 -6.88 -2.84
CA SER A 94 19.05 -7.51 -2.01
C SER A 94 20.25 -6.58 -1.74
N LYS A 95 20.27 -5.38 -2.32
CA LYS A 95 21.23 -4.31 -2.03
C LYS A 95 20.75 -3.43 -0.88
#